data_AF-A0ABD4RW57-F1
#
_entry.id   AF-A0ABD4RW57-F1
#
_cell.length_a   1.000
_cell.length_b   1.000
_cell.length_c   1.000
_cell.angle_alpha   90.00
_cell.angle_beta   90.00
_cell.angle_gamma   90.00
#
_symmetry.space_group_name_H-M   'P 1'
#
loop_
_entity.id
_entity.type
_entity.pdbx_description
1 polymer ?
#
loop_
_entity_poly.entity_id
_entity_poly.type
_entity_poly.pdbx_seq_one_letter_code
_entity_poly.pdbx_strand_id
1 'polypeptide(L)' 'MTIDKITKIEAACSNCDTKIIINDSYFREVCNNGLTCSVCKEDIQNIKSVISNVHRYNQAVDTLEKELDSCKDIYIY' A
#
# COMPACT_ATOMS: atom_id res chain seq x y z
N MET A 1 -19.01 3.04 -8.80
CA MET A 1 -18.47 2.11 -7.80
C MET A 1 -17.08 2.62 -7.48
N THR A 2 -16.81 2.96 -6.24
CA THR A 2 -15.47 3.30 -5.76
C THR A 2 -14.85 2.03 -5.19
N ILE A 3 -13.63 1.71 -5.59
CA ILE A 3 -12.90 0.56 -5.03
C ILE A 3 -11.88 1.15 -4.05
N ASP A 4 -11.98 0.77 -2.78
CA ASP A 4 -11.12 1.36 -1.76
C ASP A 4 -9.66 0.99 -1.96
N LYS A 5 -8.79 2.00 -1.93
CA LYS A 5 -7.34 1.81 -1.96
C LYS A 5 -6.82 1.53 -0.56
N ILE A 6 -5.73 0.78 -0.48
CA ILE A 6 -5.00 0.61 0.77
C ILE A 6 -4.17 1.87 1.00
N THR A 7 -4.52 2.63 2.03
CA THR A 7 -3.84 3.90 2.41
C THR A 7 -2.95 3.76 3.64
N LYS A 8 -3.08 2.64 4.37
CA LYS A 8 -2.38 2.40 5.63
C LYS A 8 -2.05 0.92 5.80
N ILE A 9 -0.86 0.65 6.32
CA ILE A 9 -0.40 -0.68 6.75
C ILE A 9 0.06 -0.58 8.20
N GLU A 10 -0.36 -1.54 9.02
CA GLU A 10 0.15 -1.72 10.37
C GLU A 10 1.14 -2.88 10.38
N ALA A 11 2.35 -2.62 10.86
CA ALA A 11 3.38 -3.61 11.05
C ALA A 11 3.77 -3.66 12.53
N ALA A 12 4.14 -4.84 13.02
CA ALA A 12 4.72 -5.02 14.35
C ALA A 12 6.18 -5.47 14.21
N CYS A 13 7.07 -4.89 15.01
CA CYS A 13 8.44 -5.36 15.09
C CYS A 13 8.50 -6.69 15.87
N SER A 14 8.98 -7.76 15.24
CA SER A 14 9.05 -9.09 15.87
C SER A 14 9.95 -9.15 17.11
N ASN A 15 10.87 -8.19 17.30
CA ASN A 15 11.82 -8.20 18.40
C ASN A 15 11.34 -7.45 19.65
N CYS A 16 10.49 -6.44 19.50
CA CYS A 16 10.07 -5.58 20.62
C CYS A 16 8.57 -5.22 20.60
N ASP A 17 7.80 -5.87 19.72
CA ASP A 17 6.35 -5.70 19.52
C ASP A 17 5.88 -4.27 19.26
N THR A 18 6.82 -3.36 18.94
CA THR A 18 6.50 -1.97 18.63
C THR A 18 5.66 -1.93 17.35
N LYS A 19 4.46 -1.35 17.46
CA LYS A 19 3.57 -1.11 16.33
C LYS A 19 4.03 0.10 15.53
N ILE A 20 4.09 -0.07 14.21
CA ILE A 20 4.50 0.96 13.26
C ILE A 20 3.37 1.10 12.24
N ILE A 21 2.93 2.34 12.04
CA ILE A 21 1.91 2.70 11.07
C ILE A 21 2.62 3.30 9.86
N ILE A 22 2.37 2.74 8.68
CA ILE A 22 2.92 3.22 7.41
C ILE A 22 1.75 3.73 6.57
N ASN A 23 1.77 5.02 6.26
CA ASN A 23 0.78 5.62 5.37
C ASN A 23 1.27 5.54 3.91
N ASP A 24 0.34 5.68 2.97
CA ASP A 24 0.59 5.67 1.53
C ASP A 24 1.72 6.59 1.07
N SER A 25 1.83 7.78 1.67
CA SER A 25 2.90 8.75 1.41
C SER A 25 4.30 8.18 1.63
N TYR A 26 4.44 7.17 2.50
CA TYR A 26 5.70 6.52 2.85
C TYR A 26 5.93 5.19 2.13
N PHE A 27 4.96 4.67 1.38
CA PHE A 27 5.11 3.39 0.70
C PHE A 27 6.32 3.36 -0.23
N ARG A 28 6.53 4.41 -1.02
CA ARG A 28 7.67 4.48 -1.95
C ARG A 28 9.01 4.46 -1.21
N GLU A 29 9.11 5.18 -0.10
CA GLU A 29 10.32 5.22 0.72
C GLU A 29 10.62 3.84 1.31
N VAL A 30 9.61 3.21 1.92
CA VAL A 30 9.78 1.88 2.53
C VAL A 30 10.07 0.81 1.47
N CYS A 31 9.50 0.91 0.27
CA CYS A 31 9.81 -0.01 -0.83
C CYS A 31 11.31 0.06 -1.21
N ASN A 32 11.87 1.26 -1.31
CA ASN A 32 13.26 1.47 -1.68
C ASN A 32 14.21 1.11 -0.53
N ASN A 33 13.96 1.69 0.64
CA ASN A 33 14.92 1.72 1.75
C ASN A 33 14.66 0.61 2.76
N GLY A 34 13.42 0.14 2.89
CA GLY A 34 12.98 -0.77 3.94
C GLY A 34 12.39 0.00 5.10
N LEU A 35 12.17 -0.71 6.21
CA LEU A 35 11.70 -0.09 7.44
C LEU A 35 12.49 -0.66 8.59
N THR A 36 13.02 0.22 9.42
CA THR A 36 13.74 -0.15 10.63
C THR A 36 12.91 0.28 11.84
N CYS A 37 12.83 -0.56 12.85
CA CYS A 37 12.11 -0.27 14.08
C CYS A 37 12.72 0.96 14.77
N SER A 38 11.89 1.93 15.15
CA SER A 38 12.34 3.14 15.85
C SER A 38 12.92 2.86 17.23
N VAL A 39 12.49 1.78 17.88
CA VAL A 39 12.87 1.39 19.25
C VAL A 39 14.12 0.53 19.27
N CYS A 40 14.07 -0.69 18.71
CA CYS A 40 15.20 -1.63 18.78
C CYS A 40 16.17 -1.57 17.59
N LYS A 41 15.90 -0.70 16.61
CA LYS A 41 16.74 -0.51 15.40
C LYS A 41 16.86 -1.75 14.50
N GLU A 42 15.97 -2.72 14.66
CA GLU A 42 15.91 -3.94 13.85
C GLU A 42 15.08 -3.73 12.59
N ASP A 43 15.48 -4.38 11.51
CA ASP A 43 14.77 -4.31 10.24
C ASP A 43 13.44 -5.08 10.32
N ILE A 44 12.37 -4.42 9.88
CA ILE A 44 11.05 -5.02 9.74
C ILE A 44 11.06 -5.88 8.49
N GLN A 45 11.24 -7.18 8.70
CA GLN A 45 11.31 -8.18 7.62
C GLN A 45 10.01 -8.20 6.80
N ASN A 46 10.11 -8.58 5.53
CA ASN A 46 9.00 -8.73 4.56
C ASN A 46 8.23 -7.45 4.19
N ILE A 47 8.46 -6.31 4.86
CA ILE A 47 7.66 -5.10 4.65
C ILE A 47 7.75 -4.55 3.23
N LYS A 48 8.92 -4.67 2.58
CA LYS A 48 9.13 -4.27 1.18
C LYS A 48 8.21 -5.04 0.24
N SER A 49 8.07 -6.36 0.46
CA SER A 49 7.21 -7.22 -0.35
C SER A 49 5.74 -6.88 -0.15
N VAL A 50 5.31 -6.68 1.10
CA VAL A 50 3.94 -6.27 1.42
C VAL A 50 3.58 -4.95 0.73
N ILE A 51 4.44 -3.95 0.85
CA ILE A 51 4.21 -2.63 0.24
C ILE A 51 4.23 -2.71 -1.29
N SER A 52 5.10 -3.54 -1.87
CA SER A 52 5.10 -3.77 -3.32
C SER A 52 3.77 -4.36 -3.79
N ASN A 53 3.19 -5.30 -3.04
CA ASN A 53 1.88 -5.87 -3.36
C ASN A 53 0.76 -4.85 -3.20
N VAL A 54 0.81 -4.02 -2.16
CA VAL A 54 -0.13 -2.91 -1.97
C VAL A 54 -0.06 -1.91 -3.12
N HIS A 55 1.14 -1.58 -3.60
CA HIS A 55 1.31 -0.71 -4.74
C HIS A 55 0.67 -1.28 -6.01
N ARG A 56 0.90 -2.58 -6.29
CA ARG A 56 0.25 -3.27 -7.43
C ARG A 56 -1.27 -3.30 -7.31
N TYR A 57 -1.79 -3.54 -6.10
CA TYR A 57 -3.22 -3.51 -5.84
C TYR A 57 -3.81 -2.13 -6.13
N ASN A 58 -3.23 -1.06 -5.57
CA ASN A 58 -3.71 0.30 -5.79
C ASN A 58 -3.64 0.70 -7.28
N GLN A 59 -2.61 0.27 -8.02
CA GLN A 59 -2.51 0.48 -9.48
C GLN A 59 -3.59 -0.28 -10.27
N ALA A 60 -3.93 -1.51 -9.85
CA ALA A 60 -5.02 -2.26 -10.46
C ALA A 60 -6.38 -1.59 -10.20
N VAL A 61 -6.59 -1.08 -8.98
CA VAL A 61 -7.76 -0.26 -8.63
C VAL A 61 -7.86 0.97 -9.53
N ASP A 62 -6.77 1.74 -9.68
CA ASP A 62 -6.73 2.92 -10.57
C ASP A 62 -7.12 2.58 -12.01
N THR A 63 -6.66 1.43 -12.49
CA THR A 63 -6.96 0.95 -13.86
C THR A 63 -8.44 0.60 -14.00
N LEU A 64 -8.99 -0.15 -13.03
CA LEU A 64 -10.40 -0.55 -13.02
C LEU A 64 -11.34 0.65 -12.89
N GLU A 65 -11.01 1.63 -12.04
CA GLU A 65 -11.81 2.85 -11.90
C GLU A 65 -11.84 3.63 -13.22
N LYS A 66 -10.70 3.74 -13.91
CA LYS A 66 -10.62 4.38 -15.22
C LYS A 66 -11.44 3.65 -16.29
N GLU A 67 -11.39 2.32 -16.33
CA GLU A 67 -12.19 1.52 -17.26
C GLU A 67 -13.70 1.68 -16.98
N LEU A 68 -14.11 1.63 -15.71
CA LEU A 68 -15.50 1.84 -15.32
C LEU A 68 -16.02 3.22 -15.70
N ASP A 69 -15.21 4.26 -15.51
CA ASP A 69 -15.58 5.62 -15.93
C ASP A 69 -15.74 5.71 -17.44
N SER A 70 -14.86 5.06 -18.23
CA SER A 70 -15.01 5.01 -19.69
C SER A 70 -16.28 4.28 -20.16
N CYS A 71 -16.78 3.32 -19.38
CA CYS A 71 -18.02 2.62 -19.70
C CYS A 71 -19.28 3.46 -19.41
N LYS A 72 -19.21 4.46 -18.52
CA LYS A 72 -20.35 5.37 -18.28
C LYS A 72 -20.64 6.27 -19.47
N ASP A 73 -19.65 6.50 -20.33
CA ASP A 73 -19.79 7.31 -21.53
C ASP A 73 -20.39 6.54 -22.73
N ILE A 74 -20.71 5.25 -22.55
CA ILE A 74 -21.37 4.44 -23.59
C ILE A 74 -22.88 4.66 -23.53
N TYR A 75 -23.39 5.55 -24.40
CA TYR A 75 -24.82 5.67 -24.70
C TYR A 75 -25.25 4.55 -25.65
N ILE A 76 -26.13 3.65 -25.18
CA ILE A 76 -26.82 2.68 -26.03
C ILE A 76 -28.11 3.34 -26.52
N TYR A 77 -28.20 3.61 -27.83
CA TYR A 77 -29.40 4.10 -28.52
C TYR A 77 -30.35 2.96 -28.88
#